data_AF-M4BTX4-F1
#
_entry.id   AF-M4BTX4-F1
#
_cell.length_a   1.000
_cell.length_b   1.000
_cell.length_c   1.000
_cell.angle_alpha   90.00
_cell.angle_beta   90.00
_cell.angle_gamma   90.00
#
_symmetry.space_group_name_H-M   'P 1'
#
loop_
_entity.id
_entity.type
_entity.pdbx_description
1 polymer ?
#
loop_
_entity_poly.entity_id
_entity_poly.type
_entity_poly.pdbx_seq_one_letter_code
_entity_poly.pdbx_strand_id
1 'polypeptide(L)'
;MVWYIALDIRAGTLAAGIVLLSYVFANYFVMEGSQALGVNCIRVCIAIQATAWILQFVGHGVFERRKPALFDSLDQAIITAPMFVLLEILFPLGYRPELYQRVTKQAQLNVVNFKASKTL
;
A
#
# COMPACT_ATOMS: atom_id res chain seq x y z
N MET A 1 7.22 2.65 -11.42
CA MET A 1 8.11 3.78 -11.04
C MET A 1 7.70 5.07 -11.72
N VAL A 2 7.77 5.16 -13.06
CA VAL A 2 7.36 6.37 -13.82
C VAL A 2 5.92 6.80 -13.49
N TRP A 3 5.00 5.84 -13.36
CA TRP A 3 3.62 6.11 -12.96
C TRP A 3 3.50 6.90 -11.65
N TYR A 4 4.29 6.57 -10.62
CA TYR A 4 4.24 7.28 -9.33
C TYR A 4 4.71 8.72 -9.46
N ILE A 5 5.80 8.91 -10.20
CA ILE A 5 6.38 10.22 -10.49
C ILE A 5 5.37 11.10 -11.25
N ALA A 6 4.60 10.51 -12.16
CA ALA A 6 3.55 11.20 -12.91
C ALA A 6 2.37 11.64 -12.03
N LEU A 7 2.03 10.88 -10.98
CA LEU A 7 0.94 11.23 -10.05
C LEU A 7 1.30 12.42 -9.14
N ASP A 8 2.50 12.41 -8.57
CA ASP A 8 3.05 13.54 -7.82
C ASP A 8 4.58 13.46 -7.86
N ILE A 9 5.24 14.50 -8.34
CA ILE A 9 6.70 14.45 -8.55
C ILE A 9 7.48 14.17 -7.26
N ARG A 10 7.06 14.69 -6.10
CA ARG A 10 7.84 14.59 -4.85
C ARG A 10 7.57 13.27 -4.15
N ALA A 11 6.31 13.02 -3.79
CA ALA A 11 5.90 11.80 -3.13
C ALA A 11 6.08 10.58 -4.06
N GLY A 12 5.85 10.76 -5.36
CA GLY A 12 6.02 9.70 -6.36
C GLY A 12 7.48 9.33 -6.60
N THR A 13 8.40 10.29 -6.58
CA THR A 13 9.84 9.99 -6.62
C THR A 13 10.28 9.25 -5.36
N LEU A 14 9.78 9.66 -4.18
CA LEU A 14 10.05 8.96 -2.92
C LEU A 14 9.50 7.53 -2.95
N ALA A 15 8.25 7.33 -3.35
CA ALA A 15 7.64 6.01 -3.50
C ALA A 15 8.43 5.15 -4.50
N ALA A 16 8.83 5.72 -5.63
CA ALA A 16 9.61 5.02 -6.63
C ALA A 16 10.99 4.59 -6.08
N GLY A 17 11.64 5.46 -5.31
CA GLY A 17 12.89 5.15 -4.61
C GLY A 17 12.70 4.02 -3.59
N ILE A 18 11.67 4.07 -2.75
CA ILE A 18 11.39 3.03 -1.74
C ILE A 18 11.16 1.67 -2.42
N VAL A 19 10.36 1.62 -3.49
CA VAL A 19 10.11 0.35 -4.19
C VAL A 19 11.37 -0.16 -4.88
N LEU A 20 12.16 0.72 -5.51
CA LEU A 20 13.43 0.34 -6.12
C LEU A 20 14.42 -0.21 -5.08
N LEU A 21 14.56 0.46 -3.94
CA LEU A 21 15.41 0.01 -2.85
C LEU A 21 14.94 -1.33 -2.28
N SER A 22 13.63 -1.51 -2.11
CA SER A 22 13.05 -2.77 -1.66
C SER A 22 13.31 -3.91 -2.65
N TYR A 23 13.22 -3.62 -3.95
CA TYR A 23 13.55 -4.57 -5.01
C TYR A 23 15.04 -4.96 -4.99
N VAL A 24 15.94 -3.98 -4.92
CA VAL A 24 17.39 -4.23 -4.85
C VAL A 24 17.73 -5.03 -3.59
N PHE A 25 17.17 -4.64 -2.45
CA PHE A 25 17.36 -5.34 -1.18
C PHE A 25 16.87 -6.80 -1.25
N ALA A 26 15.67 -7.04 -1.79
CA ALA A 26 15.13 -8.39 -1.94
C ALA A 26 16.02 -9.27 -2.83
N ASN A 27 16.54 -8.74 -3.93
CA ASN A 27 17.46 -9.47 -4.80
C ASN A 27 18.77 -9.80 -4.09
N TYR A 28 19.38 -8.80 -3.42
CA TYR A 28 20.58 -9.01 -2.63
C TYR A 28 20.37 -10.06 -1.53
N PHE A 29 19.26 -9.98 -0.80
CA PHE A 29 18.89 -10.93 0.25
C PHE A 29 18.72 -12.36 -0.27
N VAL A 30 18.15 -12.53 -1.47
CA VAL A 30 18.01 -13.86 -2.08
C VAL A 30 19.35 -14.43 -2.52
N MET A 31 20.19 -13.61 -3.17
CA MET A 31 21.49 -14.02 -3.72
C MET A 31 22.51 -14.36 -2.63
N GLU A 32 22.72 -13.43 -1.70
CA GLU A 32 23.79 -13.53 -0.70
C GLU A 32 23.28 -14.11 0.63
N GLY A 33 22.06 -13.76 1.00
CA GLY A 33 21.48 -14.15 2.29
C GLY A 33 21.24 -15.64 2.43
N SER A 34 20.97 -16.36 1.33
CA SER A 34 20.69 -17.80 1.39
C SER A 34 21.88 -18.61 1.91
N GLN A 35 23.10 -18.23 1.50
CA GLN A 35 24.32 -18.87 1.96
C GLN A 35 24.69 -18.41 3.38
N ALA A 36 24.59 -17.10 3.65
CA ALA A 36 24.97 -16.52 4.93
C ALA A 36 24.07 -16.96 6.10
N LEU A 37 22.78 -17.15 5.85
CA LEU A 37 21.78 -17.49 6.87
C LEU A 37 21.46 -19.00 6.92
N GLY A 38 21.97 -19.78 5.97
CA GLY A 38 21.68 -21.22 5.88
C GLY A 38 20.21 -21.55 5.63
N VAL A 39 19.42 -20.58 5.15
CA VAL A 39 17.98 -20.73 4.87
C VAL A 39 17.69 -20.43 3.41
N ASN A 40 16.64 -21.03 2.88
CA ASN A 40 16.17 -20.68 1.54
C ASN A 40 15.41 -19.35 1.60
N CYS A 41 16.09 -18.25 1.22
CA CYS A 41 15.52 -16.90 1.30
C CYS A 41 14.26 -16.70 0.45
N ILE A 42 14.09 -17.44 -0.66
CA ILE A 42 12.85 -17.38 -1.46
C ILE A 42 11.67 -17.89 -0.62
N ARG A 43 11.84 -18.98 0.13
CA ARG A 43 10.77 -19.48 1.03
C ARG A 43 10.43 -18.44 2.10
N VAL A 44 11.43 -17.75 2.63
CA VAL A 44 11.22 -16.66 3.59
C VAL A 44 10.43 -15.51 2.97
N CYS A 45 10.81 -15.04 1.77
CA CYS A 45 10.09 -13.99 1.05
C CYS A 45 8.63 -14.38 0.77
N ILE A 46 8.38 -15.61 0.32
CA ILE A 46 7.02 -16.12 0.09
C ILE A 46 6.23 -16.18 1.40
N ALA A 47 6.83 -16.63 2.49
CA ALA A 47 6.17 -16.68 3.79
C ALA A 47 5.79 -15.28 4.30
N ILE A 48 6.69 -14.30 4.16
CA ILE A 48 6.42 -12.89 4.50
C ILE A 48 5.29 -12.35 3.62
N GLN A 49 5.34 -12.58 2.31
CA GLN A 49 4.32 -12.11 1.37
C GLN A 49 2.94 -12.69 1.68
N ALA A 50 2.85 -14.01 1.93
CA ALA A 50 1.61 -14.68 2.27
C ALA A 50 1.04 -14.17 3.60
N THR A 51 1.91 -14.01 4.62
CA THR A 51 1.51 -13.47 5.92
C THR A 51 0.99 -12.04 5.79
N ALA A 52 1.67 -11.18 5.03
CA ALA A 52 1.23 -9.82 4.81
C ALA A 52 -0.15 -9.74 4.13
N TRP A 53 -0.41 -10.58 3.12
CA TRP A 53 -1.74 -10.67 2.48
C TRP A 53 -2.82 -11.14 3.45
N ILE A 54 -2.54 -12.17 4.25
CA ILE A 54 -3.48 -12.65 5.26
C ILE A 54 -3.83 -11.52 6.23
N LEU A 55 -2.84 -10.79 6.73
CA LEU A 55 -3.06 -9.66 7.63
C LEU A 55 -3.88 -8.55 6.97
N GLN A 56 -3.66 -8.23 5.69
CA GLN A 56 -4.47 -7.25 4.96
C GLN A 56 -5.93 -7.70 4.84
N PHE A 57 -6.18 -8.97 4.48
CA PHE A 57 -7.55 -9.50 4.39
C PHE A 57 -8.24 -9.53 5.76
N VAL A 58 -7.53 -9.87 6.83
CA VAL A 58 -8.05 -9.81 8.21
C VAL A 58 -8.34 -8.35 8.60
N GLY A 59 -7.44 -7.42 8.28
CA GLY A 59 -7.63 -5.98 8.46
C GLY A 59 -8.94 -5.48 7.85
N HIS A 60 -9.11 -5.69 6.55
CA HIS A 60 -10.30 -5.27 5.83
C HIS A 60 -11.57 -6.01 6.28
N GLY A 61 -11.51 -7.33 6.43
CA GLY A 61 -12.67 -8.16 6.73
C GLY A 61 -13.17 -8.04 8.17
N VAL A 62 -12.26 -8.10 9.15
CA VAL A 62 -12.60 -8.17 10.58
C VAL A 62 -12.69 -6.77 11.19
N PHE A 63 -11.68 -5.93 10.96
CA PHE A 63 -11.58 -4.63 11.62
C PHE A 63 -12.35 -3.54 10.88
N GLU A 64 -12.19 -3.45 9.56
CA GLU A 64 -12.90 -2.44 8.75
C GLU A 64 -14.31 -2.86 8.34
N ARG A 65 -14.58 -4.18 8.34
CA ARG A 65 -15.82 -4.80 7.83
C ARG A 65 -16.15 -4.34 6.40
N ARG A 66 -15.11 -4.22 5.57
CA ARG A 66 -15.18 -3.77 4.17
C ARG A 66 -14.49 -4.78 3.27
N LYS A 67 -14.92 -4.81 2.00
CA LYS A 67 -14.21 -5.58 0.99
C LYS A 67 -12.91 -4.86 0.66
N PRO A 68 -11.80 -5.58 0.42
CA PRO A 68 -10.57 -4.97 -0.03
C PRO A 68 -10.77 -4.40 -1.45
N ALA A 69 -10.08 -3.29 -1.75
CA ALA A 69 -10.13 -2.61 -3.05
C ALA A 69 -9.72 -3.52 -4.22
N LEU A 70 -9.06 -4.65 -3.94
CA LEU A 70 -8.75 -5.70 -4.91
C LEU A 70 -9.97 -6.15 -5.71
N PHE A 71 -11.16 -6.15 -5.10
CA PHE A 71 -12.40 -6.56 -5.78
C PHE A 71 -13.10 -5.42 -6.54
N ASP A 72 -12.68 -4.18 -6.32
CA ASP A 72 -13.31 -2.99 -6.91
C ASP A 72 -12.47 -2.41 -8.06
N SER A 73 -11.14 -2.45 -7.93
CA SER A 73 -10.20 -1.84 -8.87
C SER A 73 -8.79 -2.42 -8.72
N LEU A 74 -8.36 -3.25 -9.69
CA LEU A 74 -7.05 -3.92 -9.68
C LEU A 74 -5.88 -2.93 -9.76
N ASP A 75 -6.05 -1.83 -10.50
CA ASP A 75 -5.07 -0.75 -10.62
C ASP A 75 -4.79 -0.10 -9.26
N GLN A 76 -5.85 0.20 -8.48
CA GLN A 76 -5.69 0.78 -7.14
C GLN A 76 -4.99 -0.19 -6.19
N ALA A 77 -5.37 -1.47 -6.24
CA ALA A 77 -4.86 -2.49 -5.34
C ALA A 77 -3.38 -2.82 -5.58
N ILE A 78 -2.95 -2.90 -6.85
CA ILE A 78 -1.60 -3.38 -7.20
C ILE A 78 -0.64 -2.21 -7.49
N ILE A 79 -1.12 -1.19 -8.20
CA ILE A 79 -0.27 -0.10 -8.64
C ILE A 79 -0.30 1.02 -7.61
N THR A 80 -1.47 1.50 -7.23
CA THR A 80 -1.60 2.77 -6.49
C THR A 80 -1.41 2.60 -4.97
N ALA A 81 -1.51 1.38 -4.43
CA ALA A 81 -1.42 1.10 -3.00
C ALA A 81 -0.12 1.59 -2.32
N PRO A 82 1.11 1.41 -2.89
CA PRO A 82 2.32 1.95 -2.27
C PRO A 82 2.31 3.48 -2.14
N MET A 83 1.72 4.17 -3.12
CA MET A 83 1.55 5.61 -3.08
C MET A 83 0.53 6.02 -2.01
N PHE A 84 -0.55 5.27 -1.88
CA PHE A 84 -1.58 5.48 -0.84
C PHE A 84 -0.98 5.40 0.56
N VAL A 85 -0.26 4.31 0.88
CA VAL A 85 0.39 4.11 2.19
C VAL A 85 1.40 5.22 2.48
N LEU A 86 2.20 5.60 1.49
CA LEU A 86 3.16 6.70 1.66
C LEU A 86 2.45 8.03 1.97
N LEU A 87 1.37 8.35 1.26
CA LEU A 87 0.62 9.57 1.49
C LEU A 87 -0.06 9.60 2.87
N GLU A 88 -0.57 8.47 3.37
CA GLU A 88 -1.11 8.39 4.73
C GLU A 88 -0.08 8.72 5.81
N ILE A 89 1.20 8.40 5.56
CA ILE A 89 2.30 8.78 6.46
C ILE A 89 2.67 10.26 6.28
N LEU A 90 2.71 10.76 5.04
CA LEU A 90 3.15 12.12 4.73
C LEU A 90 2.12 13.20 5.11
N PHE A 91 0.82 12.92 4.97
CA PHE A 91 -0.25 13.88 5.29
C PHE A 91 -0.21 14.41 6.73
N PRO A 92 -0.12 13.59 7.79
CA PRO A 92 0.00 14.08 9.15
C PRO A 92 1.31 14.84 9.41
N LEU A 93 2.33 14.65 8.57
CA LEU A 93 3.59 15.42 8.60
C LEU A 93 3.50 16.78 7.87
N GLY A 94 2.30 17.17 7.41
CA GLY A 94 2.06 18.45 6.76
C GLY A 94 2.27 18.45 5.24
N TYR A 95 2.43 17.29 4.61
CA TYR A 95 2.55 17.20 3.15
C TYR A 95 1.21 17.53 2.48
N ARG A 96 1.20 18.47 1.51
CA ARG A 96 0.03 18.82 0.68
C ARG A 96 -1.28 18.98 1.50
N PRO A 97 -1.35 19.93 2.47
CA PRO A 97 -2.48 20.03 3.40
C PRO A 97 -3.84 20.23 2.73
N GLU A 98 -3.89 20.99 1.62
CA GLU A 98 -5.13 21.16 0.84
C GLU A 98 -5.60 19.85 0.20
N LEU A 99 -4.68 19.04 -0.32
CA LEU A 99 -5.02 17.73 -0.88
C LEU A 99 -5.56 16.81 0.22
N TYR A 100 -4.89 16.79 1.37
CA TYR A 100 -5.32 16.00 2.52
C TYR A 100 -6.74 16.38 2.96
N GLN A 101 -7.05 17.67 3.06
CA GLN A 101 -8.39 18.15 3.39
C GLN A 101 -9.44 17.70 2.36
N ARG A 102 -9.16 17.84 1.06
CA ARG A 102 -10.08 17.40 -0.01
C ARG A 102 -10.33 15.89 0.03
N VAL A 103 -9.28 15.09 0.13
CA VAL A 103 -9.37 13.62 0.16
C VAL A 103 -10.09 13.15 1.41
N THR A 104 -9.79 13.72 2.57
CA THR A 104 -10.45 13.36 3.83
C THR A 104 -11.94 13.69 3.79
N LYS A 105 -12.29 14.89 3.31
CA LYS A 105 -13.69 15.29 3.13
C LYS A 105 -14.43 14.32 2.21
N GLN A 106 -13.82 13.96 1.07
CA GLN A 106 -14.42 13.03 0.14
C GLN A 106 -14.56 11.61 0.73
N ALA A 107 -13.56 11.13 1.46
CA ALA A 107 -13.61 9.84 2.13
C ALA A 107 -14.75 9.80 3.16
N GLN A 108 -14.92 10.85 3.97
CA GLN A 108 -16.03 10.96 4.93
C GLN A 108 -17.40 10.88 4.25
N LEU A 109 -17.59 11.62 3.14
CA LEU A 109 -18.82 11.56 2.34
C LEU A 109 -19.08 10.15 1.80
N ASN A 110 -18.04 9.49 1.26
CA ASN A 110 -18.14 8.12 0.77
C ASN A 110 -18.55 7.14 1.87
N VAL A 111 -18.03 7.31 3.10
CA VAL A 111 -18.42 6.48 4.26
C VAL A 111 -19.89 6.70 4.64
N VAL A 112 -20.37 7.93 4.65
CA VAL A 112 -21.77 8.25 4.95
C VAL A 112 -22.69 7.60 3.91
N ASN A 113 -22.39 7.78 2.63
CA ASN A 113 -23.16 7.19 1.53
C ASN A 113 -23.19 5.66 1.58
N PHE A 114 -22.05 5.03 1.87
CA PHE A 114 -21.96 3.57 2.03
C PHE A 114 -22.79 3.05 3.22
N LYS A 115 -22.87 3.81 4.31
CA LYS A 115 -23.73 3.43 5.45
C LYS A 115 -25.21 3.58 5.09
N ALA A 116 -25.57 4.65 4.39
CA ALA A 116 -26.94 4.88 3.97
C ALA A 116 -27.46 3.79 3.01
N SER A 117 -26.63 3.34 2.07
CA SER A 117 -26.99 2.29 1.11
C SER A 117 -27.16 0.89 1.73
N LYS A 118 -26.72 0.67 2.97
CA LYS A 118 -26.94 -0.57 3.71
C LYS A 118 -28.22 -0.59 4.57
N THR A 119 -28.84 0.57 4.77
CA THR A 119 -30.03 0.72 5.62
C THR A 119 -31.34 0.68 4.83
N LEU A 120 -31.26 0.82 3.49
CA LEU A 120 -32.35 0.57 2.55
C LEU A 120 -32.37 -0.91 2.13
#